data_AF-A0A2J6T6E8-F1
#
_entry.id   AF-A0A2J6T6E8-F1
#
_cell.length_a   1.000
_cell.length_b   1.000
_cell.length_c   1.000
_cell.angle_alpha   90.00
_cell.angle_beta   90.00
_cell.angle_gamma   90.00
#
_symmetry.space_group_name_H-M   'P 1'
#
loop_
_entity.id
_entity.type
_entity.pdbx_description
1 polymer ?
#
loop_
_entity_poly.entity_id
_entity_poly.type
_entity_poly.pdbx_seq_one_letter_code
_entity_poly.pdbx_strand_id
1 'polypeptide(L)'
;MAPALPSQPCRLHRAARFLVIPHFNSHIFSLLCPGVSPCNTSPLIAILKHPHHVSIEKSWYSAFTETSLDGTLQSCSITHVNIAGVTTSTCVAATSVYARRLGGTSVTIIGDLVFSLKPETSEKALDTLTAAPYNVSLCKTEQVLANIDTKSGVKLPELFYVNGSIPSWRVMVALSLKRIPYKATRLRVMTTPKETQSANFRIINPCGKTLTFADVDATVVIDSLAILQYLEEYYSTTQHGSLMPECSRRRE
;
A
#
# COMPACT_ATOMS: atom_id res chain seq x y z
N MET A 1 18.58 -20.20 16.33
CA MET A 1 18.64 -18.76 16.00
C MET A 1 18.43 -18.63 14.49
N ALA A 2 17.19 -18.34 14.07
CA ALA A 2 16.91 -18.05 12.67
C ALA A 2 17.30 -16.59 12.36
N PRO A 3 17.88 -16.30 11.18
CA PRO A 3 18.34 -14.96 10.85
C PRO A 3 17.15 -14.02 10.59
N ALA A 4 17.22 -12.81 11.16
CA ALA A 4 16.27 -11.75 10.91
C ALA A 4 16.30 -11.34 9.43
N LEU A 5 15.13 -11.38 8.78
CA LEU A 5 14.94 -10.83 7.44
C LEU A 5 15.17 -9.31 7.47
N PRO A 6 15.87 -8.73 6.48
CA PRO A 6 16.09 -7.29 6.41
C PRO A 6 14.76 -6.56 6.23
N SER A 7 14.49 -5.61 7.12
CA SER A 7 13.33 -4.73 7.08
C SER A 7 13.38 -3.85 5.83
N GLN A 8 12.62 -4.22 4.78
CA GLN A 8 12.33 -3.30 3.70
C GLN A 8 11.41 -2.17 4.21
N PRO A 9 11.68 -0.90 3.87
CA PRO A 9 10.80 0.20 4.25
C PRO A 9 9.44 0.02 3.58
N CYS A 10 8.40 -0.22 4.39
CA CYS A 10 7.02 -0.30 3.94
C CYS A 10 6.59 1.03 3.31
N ARG A 11 6.60 1.11 1.97
CA ARG A 11 5.94 2.20 1.23
C ARG A 11 4.44 1.96 1.21
N LEU A 12 3.79 2.31 2.31
CA LEU A 12 2.35 2.49 2.38
C LEU A 12 2.12 3.99 2.49
N HIS A 13 1.53 4.58 1.44
CA HIS A 13 1.29 6.02 1.33
C HIS A 13 0.73 6.63 2.62
N ARG A 14 0.99 7.92 2.88
CA ARG A 14 0.46 8.71 4.02
C ARG A 14 -1.08 8.75 4.17
N ALA A 15 -1.82 8.06 3.29
CA ALA A 15 -3.25 7.82 3.35
C ALA A 15 -3.58 6.31 3.17
N ALA A 16 -2.70 5.42 3.62
CA ALA A 16 -2.87 3.97 3.50
C ALA A 16 -3.98 3.51 4.45
N ARG A 17 -5.14 3.23 3.87
CA ARG A 17 -6.23 2.51 4.51
C ARG A 17 -5.81 1.05 4.63
N PHE A 18 -5.39 0.64 5.82
CA PHE A 18 -5.16 -0.77 6.09
C PHE A 18 -6.50 -1.48 6.15
N LEU A 19 -6.63 -2.58 5.38
CA LEU A 19 -7.72 -3.53 5.51
C LEU A 19 -7.26 -4.62 6.47
N VAL A 20 -7.69 -4.54 7.73
CA VAL A 20 -7.48 -5.64 8.67
C VAL A 20 -8.59 -6.64 8.43
N ILE A 21 -8.23 -7.84 7.93
CA ILE A 21 -9.13 -8.99 7.86
C ILE A 21 -8.90 -9.86 9.08
N PRO A 22 -9.61 -9.63 10.20
CA PRO A 22 -9.60 -10.61 11.27
C PRO A 22 -10.29 -11.86 10.74
N HIS A 23 -9.61 -12.99 10.87
CA HIS A 23 -10.18 -14.31 10.78
C HIS A 23 -9.88 -15.02 12.11
N PHE A 24 -10.89 -15.63 12.72
CA PHE A 24 -10.72 -16.47 13.90
C PHE A 24 -11.44 -17.77 13.65
N ASN A 25 -10.67 -18.85 13.64
CA ASN A 25 -11.16 -20.17 13.32
C ASN A 25 -11.80 -20.76 14.59
N SER A 26 -13.03 -20.38 14.90
CA SER A 26 -13.76 -20.94 16.03
C SER A 26 -14.69 -22.05 15.58
N HIS A 27 -14.25 -23.30 15.72
CA HIS A 27 -15.15 -24.37 16.11
C HIS A 27 -14.49 -25.19 17.22
N ILE A 28 -15.07 -25.05 18.41
CA ILE A 28 -15.11 -26.04 19.49
C ILE A 28 -13.78 -26.21 20.24
N PHE A 29 -13.90 -26.15 21.57
CA PHE A 29 -12.93 -26.64 22.55
C PHE A 29 -12.24 -27.93 22.05
N SER A 30 -11.06 -27.77 21.47
CA SER A 30 -10.14 -28.83 21.12
C SER A 30 -8.78 -28.17 21.02
N LEU A 31 -7.94 -28.47 22.02
CA LEU A 31 -6.51 -28.20 22.05
C LEU A 31 -5.89 -28.21 20.64
N LEU A 32 -5.48 -27.05 20.13
CA LEU A 32 -4.59 -27.01 18.97
C LEU A 32 -3.23 -26.51 19.45
N CYS A 33 -2.37 -27.48 19.73
CA CYS A 33 -0.95 -27.31 19.93
C CYS A 33 -0.31 -26.63 18.70
N PRO A 34 0.73 -25.80 18.89
CA PRO A 34 1.50 -25.27 17.77
C PRO A 34 2.17 -26.44 17.04
N GLY A 35 1.90 -26.60 15.74
CA GLY A 35 2.57 -27.60 14.89
C GLY A 35 1.66 -28.55 14.10
N VAL A 36 0.34 -28.43 14.18
CA VAL A 36 -0.59 -29.16 13.29
C VAL A 36 -1.33 -28.14 12.43
N SER A 37 -1.46 -28.41 11.13
CA SER A 37 -1.91 -27.46 10.10
C SER A 37 -3.44 -27.39 9.96
N PRO A 38 -4.11 -26.35 10.50
CA PRO A 38 -5.34 -25.82 9.92
C PRO A 38 -5.17 -24.37 9.42
N CYS A 39 -3.92 -23.85 9.38
CA CYS A 39 -3.57 -22.54 8.83
C CYS A 39 -3.67 -22.46 7.30
N ASN A 40 -4.37 -23.40 6.64
CA ASN A 40 -4.70 -23.30 5.23
C ASN A 40 -5.63 -22.10 5.03
N THR A 41 -5.01 -20.94 4.78
CA THR A 41 -5.68 -19.77 4.25
C THR A 41 -6.51 -20.20 3.05
N SER A 42 -7.76 -19.75 2.98
CA SER A 42 -8.65 -20.00 1.84
C SER A 42 -7.90 -19.82 0.51
N PRO A 43 -8.16 -20.65 -0.53
CA PRO A 43 -7.56 -20.46 -1.85
C PRO A 43 -7.77 -19.04 -2.41
N LEU A 44 -8.81 -18.33 -1.97
CA LEU A 44 -9.02 -16.91 -2.30
C LEU A 44 -7.94 -16.00 -1.69
N ILE A 45 -7.44 -16.28 -0.50
CA ILE A 45 -6.37 -15.50 0.12
C ILE A 45 -5.08 -15.66 -0.68
N ALA A 46 -4.80 -16.86 -1.21
CA ALA A 46 -3.63 -17.08 -2.06
C ALA A 46 -3.68 -16.23 -3.35
N ILE A 47 -4.89 -16.04 -3.91
CA ILE A 47 -5.12 -15.19 -5.09
C ILE A 47 -5.04 -13.70 -4.74
N LEU A 48 -5.51 -13.31 -3.55
CA LEU A 48 -5.54 -11.91 -3.10
C LEU A 48 -4.23 -11.44 -2.44
N LYS A 49 -3.25 -12.34 -2.24
CA LYS A 49 -1.99 -12.01 -1.59
C LYS A 49 -1.07 -11.28 -2.56
N HIS A 50 -0.96 -9.96 -2.41
CA HIS A 50 0.04 -9.17 -3.09
C HIS A 50 1.38 -9.21 -2.34
N PRO A 51 2.56 -9.17 -3.01
CA PRO A 51 3.87 -9.16 -2.34
C PRO A 51 4.08 -8.00 -1.35
N HIS A 52 3.26 -6.96 -1.41
CA HIS A 52 3.31 -5.81 -0.48
C HIS A 52 2.30 -5.91 0.67
N HIS A 53 1.54 -7.00 0.77
CA HIS A 53 0.62 -7.21 1.89
C HIS A 53 1.36 -7.71 3.13
N VAL A 54 1.11 -7.04 4.26
CA VAL A 54 1.60 -7.48 5.56
C VAL A 54 0.62 -8.50 6.13
N SER A 55 1.11 -9.70 6.44
CA SER A 55 0.33 -10.74 7.12
C SER A 55 0.72 -10.79 8.59
N ILE A 56 -0.28 -10.83 9.47
CA ILE A 56 -0.09 -10.89 10.92
C ILE A 56 -0.88 -12.08 11.44
N GLU A 57 -0.19 -12.97 12.15
CA GLU A 57 -0.81 -14.06 12.89
C GLU A 57 -1.18 -13.57 14.29
N LYS A 58 -2.37 -13.94 14.75
CA LYS A 58 -2.89 -13.52 16.07
C LYS A 58 -3.44 -14.73 16.81
N SER A 59 -3.18 -14.78 18.12
CA SER A 59 -3.71 -15.82 19.02
C SER A 59 -4.98 -15.38 19.76
N TRP A 60 -5.24 -14.07 19.79
CA TRP A 60 -6.36 -13.46 20.52
C TRP A 60 -7.42 -12.88 19.58
N TYR A 61 -8.56 -12.45 20.14
CA TYR A 61 -9.65 -11.85 19.37
C TYR A 61 -9.21 -10.56 18.66
N SER A 62 -8.59 -9.64 19.41
CA SER A 62 -8.05 -8.40 18.86
C SER A 62 -6.79 -8.67 18.05
N ALA A 63 -6.69 -8.05 16.87
CA ALA A 63 -5.48 -8.12 16.04
C ALA A 63 -4.28 -7.37 16.64
N PHE A 64 -4.48 -6.57 17.69
CA PHE A 64 -3.41 -5.80 18.36
C PHE A 64 -2.81 -6.53 19.57
N THR A 65 -3.55 -7.46 20.16
CA THR A 65 -3.10 -8.14 21.39
C THR A 65 -1.98 -9.11 21.05
N GLU A 66 -0.80 -8.88 21.63
CA GLU A 66 0.40 -9.71 21.45
C GLU A 66 0.87 -9.80 19.99
N THR A 67 0.63 -8.75 19.19
CA THR A 67 1.13 -8.65 17.82
C THR A 67 1.91 -7.36 17.60
N SER A 68 2.67 -7.30 16.50
CA SER A 68 3.38 -6.09 16.07
C SER A 68 2.52 -5.11 15.25
N LEU A 69 1.19 -5.30 15.19
CA LEU A 69 0.30 -4.50 14.34
C LEU A 69 0.37 -3.00 14.67
N ASP A 70 0.38 -2.64 15.95
CA ASP A 70 0.45 -1.24 16.38
C ASP A 70 1.75 -0.56 15.89
N GLY A 71 2.90 -1.21 16.14
CA GLY A 71 4.19 -0.71 15.67
C GLY A 71 4.26 -0.58 14.15
N THR A 72 3.67 -1.53 13.41
CA THR A 72 3.57 -1.44 11.94
C THR A 72 2.75 -0.24 11.51
N LEU A 73 1.56 -0.03 12.10
CA LEU A 73 0.69 1.11 11.75
C LEU A 73 1.36 2.45 12.07
N GLN A 74 2.03 2.55 13.22
CA GLN A 74 2.78 3.74 13.63
C GLN A 74 3.97 4.02 12.71
N SER A 75 4.75 3.00 12.37
CA SER A 75 5.90 3.14 11.45
C SER A 75 5.47 3.63 10.06
N CYS A 76 4.26 3.27 9.63
CA CYS A 76 3.66 3.73 8.37
C CYS A 76 2.89 5.06 8.53
N SER A 77 2.88 5.67 9.71
CA SER A 77 2.13 6.91 10.00
C SER A 77 0.64 6.82 9.65
N ILE A 78 0.02 5.66 9.89
CA ILE A 78 -1.38 5.41 9.54
C ILE A 78 -2.31 5.98 10.61
N THR A 79 -3.21 6.86 10.17
CA THR A 79 -4.17 7.56 11.03
C THR A 79 -5.61 7.08 10.83
N HIS A 80 -5.88 6.25 9.83
CA HIS A 80 -7.21 5.79 9.45
C HIS A 80 -7.15 4.30 9.09
N VAL A 81 -7.96 3.47 9.75
CA VAL A 81 -8.00 2.02 9.52
C VAL A 81 -9.41 1.58 9.12
N ASN A 82 -9.48 0.79 8.05
CA ASN A 82 -10.72 0.18 7.59
C ASN A 82 -10.74 -1.29 8.02
N ILE A 83 -11.81 -1.72 8.69
CA ILE A 83 -11.93 -3.08 9.22
C ILE A 83 -13.04 -3.82 8.46
N ALA A 84 -12.73 -5.03 8.01
CA ALA A 84 -13.64 -5.94 7.32
C ALA A 84 -13.24 -7.37 7.64
N GLY A 85 -14.15 -8.35 7.71
CA GLY A 85 -13.79 -9.74 7.99
C GLY A 85 -14.74 -10.41 8.97
N VAL A 86 -14.27 -11.47 9.65
CA VAL A 86 -15.13 -12.32 10.48
C VAL A 86 -14.48 -12.71 11.83
N THR A 87 -15.24 -12.84 12.92
CA THR A 87 -16.68 -12.55 13.03
C THR A 87 -16.93 -11.13 13.56
N THR A 88 -18.03 -10.51 13.12
CA THR A 88 -18.39 -9.11 13.48
C THR A 88 -18.42 -8.90 14.99
N SER A 89 -19.06 -9.80 15.74
CA SER A 89 -19.23 -9.68 17.19
C SER A 89 -18.01 -10.05 18.03
N THR A 90 -17.00 -10.70 17.46
CA THR A 90 -15.79 -11.11 18.21
C THR A 90 -14.56 -10.34 17.75
N CYS A 91 -13.88 -10.80 16.71
CA CYS A 91 -12.57 -10.31 16.34
C CYS A 91 -12.63 -8.94 15.67
N VAL A 92 -13.66 -8.68 14.87
CA VAL A 92 -13.91 -7.35 14.30
C VAL A 92 -14.20 -6.36 15.43
N ALA A 93 -15.15 -6.67 16.32
CA ALA A 93 -15.49 -5.82 17.45
C ALA A 93 -14.29 -5.57 18.38
N ALA A 94 -13.58 -6.62 18.81
CA ALA A 94 -12.43 -6.52 19.70
C ALA A 94 -11.31 -5.67 19.07
N THR A 95 -11.02 -5.88 17.78
CA THR A 95 -10.01 -5.10 17.06
C THR A 95 -10.43 -3.64 16.91
N SER A 96 -11.70 -3.38 16.59
CA SER A 96 -12.25 -2.02 16.43
C SER A 96 -12.21 -1.23 17.72
N VAL A 97 -12.62 -1.85 18.84
CA VAL A 97 -12.58 -1.24 20.17
C VAL A 97 -11.15 -0.97 20.59
N TYR A 98 -10.23 -1.91 20.36
CA TYR A 98 -8.82 -1.74 20.70
C TYR A 98 -8.19 -0.60 19.89
N ALA A 99 -8.38 -0.58 18.57
CA ALA A 99 -7.92 0.49 17.70
C ALA A 99 -8.44 1.88 18.15
N ARG A 100 -9.70 1.95 18.56
CA ARG A 100 -10.31 3.19 19.05
C ARG A 100 -9.71 3.66 20.38
N ARG A 101 -9.32 2.72 21.25
CA ARG A 101 -8.71 2.99 22.57
C ARG A 101 -7.26 3.45 22.50
N LEU A 102 -6.49 2.97 21.52
CA LEU A 102 -5.09 3.39 21.35
C LEU A 102 -4.96 4.91 21.13
N GLY A 103 -5.99 5.56 20.59
CA GLY A 103 -5.99 6.99 20.31
C GLY A 103 -5.12 7.32 19.09
N GLY A 104 -5.54 8.28 18.26
CA GLY A 104 -4.78 8.69 17.07
C GLY A 104 -5.13 7.97 15.76
N THR A 105 -5.92 6.90 15.81
CA THR A 105 -6.44 6.21 14.62
C THR A 105 -7.96 6.27 14.56
N SER A 106 -8.51 6.81 13.48
CA SER A 106 -9.94 6.71 13.19
C SER A 106 -10.25 5.33 12.63
N VAL A 107 -11.36 4.76 13.07
CA VAL A 107 -11.76 3.39 12.75
C VAL A 107 -13.06 3.43 11.96
N THR A 108 -13.03 2.79 10.80
CA THR A 108 -14.21 2.61 9.94
C THR A 108 -14.44 1.12 9.71
N ILE A 109 -15.64 0.65 9.98
CA ILE A 109 -16.06 -0.72 9.64
C ILE A 109 -16.76 -0.69 8.29
N ILE A 110 -16.40 -1.62 7.41
CA ILE A 110 -17.08 -1.83 6.12
C ILE A 110 -18.22 -2.82 6.34
N GLY A 111 -19.44 -2.30 6.48
CA GLY A 111 -20.61 -3.04 6.98
C GLY A 111 -21.00 -4.25 6.13
N ASP A 112 -20.83 -4.17 4.82
CA ASP A 112 -21.13 -5.24 3.86
C ASP A 112 -20.01 -6.28 3.73
N LEU A 113 -18.86 -6.07 4.37
CA LEU A 113 -17.72 -7.00 4.39
C LEU A 113 -17.49 -7.62 5.78
N VAL A 114 -18.44 -7.48 6.70
CA VAL A 114 -18.37 -8.08 8.04
C VAL A 114 -19.52 -9.05 8.27
N PHE A 115 -19.20 -10.24 8.76
CA PHE A 115 -20.19 -11.30 8.95
C PHE A 115 -20.04 -12.00 10.29
N SER A 116 -21.17 -12.47 10.84
CA SER A 116 -21.26 -13.38 11.98
C SER A 116 -22.16 -14.54 11.61
N LEU A 117 -22.08 -15.65 12.36
CA LEU A 117 -22.90 -16.84 12.09
C LEU A 117 -24.40 -16.56 12.08
N LYS A 118 -24.86 -15.58 12.88
CA LYS A 118 -26.25 -15.12 12.89
C LYS A 118 -26.30 -13.63 12.49
N PRO A 119 -27.18 -13.23 11.55
CA PRO A 119 -27.26 -11.85 11.07
C PRO A 119 -27.63 -10.87 12.20
N GLU A 120 -28.58 -11.25 13.07
CA GLU A 120 -28.98 -10.44 14.23
C GLU A 120 -27.80 -10.12 15.17
N THR A 121 -26.81 -11.02 15.24
CA THR A 121 -25.62 -10.82 16.08
C THR A 121 -24.66 -9.82 15.45
N SER A 122 -24.58 -9.79 14.11
CA SER A 122 -23.81 -8.76 13.39
C SER A 122 -24.44 -7.39 13.58
N GLU A 123 -25.76 -7.27 13.41
CA GLU A 123 -26.47 -5.99 13.55
C GLU A 123 -26.32 -5.41 14.96
N LYS A 124 -26.58 -6.22 16.00
CA LYS A 124 -26.39 -5.79 17.39
C LYS A 124 -24.95 -5.35 17.70
N ALA A 125 -23.96 -6.05 17.13
CA ALA A 125 -22.56 -5.69 17.30
C ALA A 125 -22.25 -4.34 16.62
N LEU A 126 -22.75 -4.12 15.40
CA LEU A 126 -22.58 -2.86 14.67
C LEU A 126 -23.27 -1.69 15.39
N ASP A 127 -24.48 -1.91 15.91
CA ASP A 127 -25.21 -0.91 16.71
C ASP A 127 -24.40 -0.53 17.95
N THR A 128 -23.85 -1.51 18.66
CA THR A 128 -23.02 -1.29 19.85
C THR A 128 -21.73 -0.53 19.53
N LEU A 129 -21.09 -0.81 18.38
CA LEU A 129 -19.84 -0.17 17.96
C LEU A 129 -20.06 1.26 17.47
N THR A 130 -21.20 1.53 16.84
CA THR A 130 -21.57 2.86 16.35
C THR A 130 -22.04 3.76 17.49
N ALA A 131 -22.68 3.18 18.51
CA ALA A 131 -23.11 3.90 19.70
C ALA A 131 -21.93 4.35 20.60
N ALA A 132 -22.23 5.28 21.51
CA ALA A 132 -21.32 5.65 22.58
C ALA A 132 -21.08 4.43 23.50
N PRO A 133 -19.84 4.18 23.98
CA PRO A 133 -18.69 5.10 23.97
C PRO A 133 -17.74 4.95 22.78
N TYR A 134 -17.95 3.98 21.88
CA TYR A 134 -16.95 3.60 20.87
C TYR A 134 -16.96 4.51 19.64
N ASN A 135 -18.13 4.97 19.19
CA ASN A 135 -18.27 5.93 18.08
C ASN A 135 -17.46 5.53 16.84
N VAL A 136 -17.53 4.26 16.45
CA VAL A 136 -16.87 3.73 15.26
C VAL A 136 -17.70 4.12 14.03
N SER A 137 -17.04 4.53 12.94
CA SER A 137 -17.74 4.90 11.71
C SER A 137 -18.15 3.65 10.93
N LEU A 138 -19.36 3.64 10.38
CA LEU A 138 -19.87 2.57 9.53
C LEU A 138 -20.00 3.08 8.10
N CYS A 139 -19.46 2.35 7.12
CA CYS A 139 -19.57 2.68 5.70
C CYS A 139 -19.86 1.42 4.87
N LYS A 140 -20.42 1.60 3.67
CA LYS A 140 -20.54 0.53 2.67
C LYS A 140 -19.34 0.53 1.72
N THR A 141 -19.05 -0.60 1.08
CA THR A 141 -17.95 -0.73 0.10
C THR A 141 -18.01 0.37 -0.98
N GLU A 142 -19.18 0.66 -1.53
CA GLU A 142 -19.37 1.70 -2.55
C GLU A 142 -18.88 3.09 -2.08
N GLN A 143 -19.15 3.44 -0.82
CA GLN A 143 -18.70 4.71 -0.24
C GLN A 143 -17.20 4.72 0.00
N VAL A 144 -16.62 3.57 0.37
CA VAL A 144 -15.17 3.44 0.52
C VAL A 144 -14.48 3.61 -0.83
N LEU A 145 -15.00 2.95 -1.88
CA LEU A 145 -14.51 3.02 -3.25
C LEU A 145 -14.62 4.45 -3.80
N ALA A 146 -15.77 5.11 -3.69
CA ALA A 146 -15.92 6.50 -4.11
C ALA A 146 -14.92 7.45 -3.40
N ASN A 147 -14.61 7.18 -2.12
CA ASN A 147 -13.60 7.93 -1.38
C ASN A 147 -12.16 7.57 -1.78
N ILE A 148 -11.92 6.36 -2.28
CA ILE A 148 -10.64 5.98 -2.90
C ILE A 148 -10.52 6.68 -4.24
N ASP A 149 -11.53 6.65 -5.10
CA ASP A 149 -11.46 7.25 -6.44
C ASP A 149 -11.28 8.78 -6.38
N THR A 150 -11.86 9.44 -5.37
CA THR A 150 -11.73 10.89 -5.17
C THR A 150 -10.42 11.33 -4.52
N LYS A 151 -9.78 10.49 -3.69
CA LYS A 151 -8.51 10.81 -2.99
C LYS A 151 -7.28 10.12 -3.60
N SER A 152 -7.51 9.04 -4.33
CA SER A 152 -6.58 8.22 -5.08
C SER A 152 -7.04 8.18 -6.53
N GLY A 153 -7.09 9.34 -7.19
CA GLY A 153 -6.70 9.29 -8.59
C GLY A 153 -5.31 8.64 -8.59
N VAL A 154 -5.19 7.43 -9.14
CA VAL A 154 -3.90 6.72 -9.23
C VAL A 154 -2.93 7.73 -9.82
N LYS A 155 -2.08 8.32 -8.97
CA LYS A 155 -1.11 9.29 -9.45
C LYS A 155 -0.15 8.45 -10.26
N LEU A 156 -0.17 8.64 -11.56
CA LEU A 156 0.82 8.04 -12.42
C LEU A 156 2.11 8.85 -12.24
N PRO A 157 3.27 8.20 -12.19
CA PRO A 157 4.53 8.92 -12.26
C PRO A 157 4.54 9.78 -13.54
N GLU A 158 5.11 10.98 -13.45
CA GLU A 158 5.15 11.91 -14.56
C GLU A 158 6.57 12.00 -15.13
N LEU A 159 6.70 11.76 -16.43
CA LEU A 159 7.95 11.90 -17.17
C LEU A 159 7.92 13.17 -18.00
N PHE A 160 8.80 14.11 -17.66
CA PHE A 160 9.07 15.31 -18.45
C PHE A 160 10.19 15.03 -19.45
N TYR A 161 9.87 15.08 -20.74
CA TYR A 161 10.78 14.68 -21.81
C TYR A 161 10.81 15.66 -22.98
N VAL A 162 11.85 15.53 -23.82
CA VAL A 162 12.02 16.31 -25.05
C VAL A 162 12.22 15.37 -26.23
N ASN A 163 11.60 15.69 -27.36
CA ASN A 163 11.75 14.89 -28.58
C ASN A 163 13.20 14.89 -29.07
N GLY A 164 13.67 13.73 -29.55
CA GLY A 164 15.02 13.57 -30.09
C GLY A 164 16.14 13.52 -29.04
N SER A 165 15.82 13.56 -27.75
CA SER A 165 16.81 13.46 -26.68
C SER A 165 17.11 12.00 -26.32
N ILE A 166 18.32 11.52 -26.60
CA ILE A 166 18.80 10.17 -26.23
C ILE A 166 18.47 9.79 -24.77
N PRO A 167 18.74 10.63 -23.76
CA PRO A 167 18.42 10.26 -22.38
C PRO A 167 16.91 10.15 -22.12
N SER A 168 16.06 10.91 -22.83
CA SER A 168 14.60 10.73 -22.75
C SER A 168 14.16 9.39 -23.33
N TRP A 169 14.67 9.02 -24.50
CA TRP A 169 14.37 7.72 -25.12
C TRP A 169 14.78 6.54 -24.24
N ARG A 170 15.95 6.63 -23.60
CA ARG A 170 16.45 5.61 -22.66
C ARG A 170 15.42 5.31 -21.57
N VAL A 171 14.86 6.34 -20.92
CA VAL A 171 13.88 6.16 -19.85
C VAL A 171 12.53 5.70 -20.39
N MET A 172 12.08 6.23 -21.54
CA MET A 172 10.83 5.76 -22.15
C MET A 172 10.88 4.26 -22.49
N VAL A 173 11.99 3.78 -23.05
CA VAL A 173 12.19 2.35 -23.34
C VAL A 173 12.18 1.54 -22.04
N ALA A 174 12.87 1.99 -20.99
CA ALA A 174 12.88 1.29 -19.71
C ALA A 174 11.49 1.19 -19.06
N LEU A 175 10.72 2.28 -19.09
CA LEU A 175 9.33 2.31 -18.62
C LEU A 175 8.44 1.36 -19.44
N SER A 176 8.61 1.32 -20.77
CA SER A 176 7.89 0.40 -21.65
C SER A 176 8.26 -1.06 -21.40
N LEU A 177 9.54 -1.37 -21.20
CA LEU A 177 10.02 -2.72 -20.88
C LEU A 177 9.46 -3.23 -19.55
N LYS A 178 9.41 -2.36 -18.55
CA LYS A 178 8.82 -2.66 -17.23
C LYS A 178 7.30 -2.56 -17.18
N ARG A 179 6.64 -2.16 -18.29
CA ARG A 179 5.19 -1.93 -18.37
C ARG A 179 4.65 -1.03 -17.26
N ILE A 180 5.44 -0.02 -16.87
CA ILE A 180 5.02 0.94 -15.84
C ILE A 180 4.13 1.98 -16.51
N PRO A 181 2.88 2.16 -16.07
CA PRO A 181 2.04 3.22 -16.59
C PRO A 181 2.56 4.57 -16.08
N TYR A 182 2.69 5.55 -16.97
CA TYR A 182 3.20 6.89 -16.62
C TYR A 182 2.50 7.96 -17.45
N LYS A 183 2.46 9.18 -16.90
CA LYS A 183 2.02 10.38 -17.60
C LYS A 183 3.21 10.99 -18.33
N ALA A 184 3.14 11.09 -19.65
CA ALA A 184 4.21 11.66 -20.46
C ALA A 184 3.93 13.13 -20.78
N THR A 185 4.76 14.05 -20.26
CA THR A 185 4.65 15.49 -20.52
C THR A 185 5.81 15.95 -21.38
N ARG A 186 5.50 16.31 -22.62
CA ARG A 186 6.48 16.80 -23.59
C ARG A 186 6.77 18.28 -23.32
N LEU A 187 8.05 18.60 -23.12
CA LEU A 187 8.55 19.97 -23.03
C LEU A 187 9.05 20.46 -24.38
N ARG A 188 8.71 21.70 -24.74
CA ARG A 188 9.18 22.39 -25.95
C ARG A 188 10.38 23.26 -25.62
N VAL A 189 11.54 22.90 -26.17
CA VAL A 189 12.82 23.61 -25.93
C VAL A 189 13.12 24.66 -27.01
N MET A 190 12.45 24.58 -28.16
CA MET A 190 12.63 25.49 -29.30
C MET A 190 11.67 26.70 -29.29
N THR A 191 10.84 26.84 -28.27
CA THR A 191 9.95 28.00 -28.08
C THR A 191 10.65 29.12 -27.30
N THR A 192 10.20 30.36 -27.51
CA THR A 192 10.61 31.52 -26.72
C THR A 192 9.38 32.05 -25.97
N PRO A 193 9.31 31.93 -24.63
CA PRO A 193 10.32 31.37 -23.72
C PRO A 193 10.38 29.83 -23.76
N LYS A 194 11.53 29.28 -23.37
CA LYS A 194 11.74 27.83 -23.26
C LYS A 194 10.87 27.29 -22.12
N GLU A 195 10.08 26.25 -22.37
CA GLU A 195 9.22 25.65 -21.33
C GLU A 195 10.03 25.10 -20.15
N THR A 196 11.27 24.66 -20.40
CA THR A 196 12.22 24.22 -19.36
C THR A 196 12.70 25.34 -18.44
N GLN A 197 12.52 26.60 -18.85
CA GLN A 197 12.85 27.78 -18.07
C GLN A 197 11.62 28.44 -17.44
N SER A 198 10.43 27.85 -17.65
CA SER A 198 9.21 28.32 -17.01
C SER A 198 9.32 28.20 -15.47
N ALA A 199 8.70 29.14 -14.75
CA ALA A 199 8.68 29.12 -13.30
C ALA A 199 8.08 27.82 -12.76
N ASN A 200 7.03 27.30 -13.41
CA ASN A 200 6.37 26.05 -13.05
C ASN A 200 7.31 24.85 -13.13
N PHE A 201 8.13 24.75 -14.18
CA PHE A 201 9.07 23.63 -14.32
C PHE A 201 10.29 23.76 -13.41
N ARG A 202 10.77 24.98 -13.16
CA ARG A 202 11.90 25.22 -12.24
C ARG A 202 11.61 24.86 -10.79
N ILE A 203 10.34 24.87 -10.38
CA ILE A 203 9.92 24.35 -9.06
C ILE A 203 10.18 22.84 -8.97
N ILE A 204 9.98 22.10 -10.06
CA ILE A 204 10.15 20.65 -10.14
C ILE A 204 11.63 20.30 -10.30
N ASN A 205 12.30 20.93 -11.27
CA ASN A 205 13.72 20.77 -11.53
C ASN A 205 14.41 22.14 -11.49
N PRO A 206 15.04 22.51 -10.37
CA PRO A 206 15.74 23.79 -10.23
C PRO A 206 16.83 24.01 -11.28
N CYS A 207 17.42 22.94 -11.83
CA CYS A 207 18.42 23.04 -12.89
C CYS A 207 17.83 23.43 -14.25
N GLY A 208 16.51 23.32 -14.45
CA GLY A 208 15.83 23.62 -15.72
C GLY A 208 16.31 22.74 -16.88
N LYS A 209 16.80 21.54 -16.57
CA LYS A 209 17.30 20.55 -17.55
C LYS A 209 16.27 19.47 -17.81
N THR A 210 16.41 18.79 -18.94
CA THR A 210 15.59 17.64 -19.29
C THR A 210 16.49 16.42 -19.37
N LEU A 211 16.03 15.22 -19.04
CA LEU A 211 14.69 14.83 -18.63
C LEU A 211 14.45 15.00 -17.11
N THR A 212 13.22 14.79 -16.66
CA THR A 212 12.90 14.73 -15.22
C THR A 212 11.79 13.71 -15.00
N PHE A 213 11.99 12.80 -14.06
CA PHE A 213 11.01 11.81 -13.64
C PHE A 213 10.53 12.18 -12.25
N ALA A 214 9.22 12.43 -12.12
CA ALA A 214 8.56 12.72 -10.86
C ALA A 214 7.71 11.51 -10.47
N ASP A 215 8.10 10.85 -9.38
CA ASP A 215 7.39 9.68 -8.88
C ASP A 215 6.19 10.07 -7.99
N VAL A 216 5.32 9.11 -7.71
CA VAL A 216 4.10 9.27 -6.90
C VAL A 216 4.38 9.80 -5.48
N ASP A 217 5.56 9.50 -4.96
CA ASP A 217 6.04 9.88 -3.64
C ASP A 217 6.71 11.27 -3.61
N ALA A 218 6.49 12.09 -4.65
CA ALA A 218 7.12 13.39 -4.85
C ALA A 218 8.66 13.35 -4.96
N THR A 219 9.24 12.16 -5.16
CA THR A 219 10.67 12.02 -5.47
C THR A 219 10.90 12.43 -6.91
N VAL A 220 11.85 13.35 -7.12
CA VAL A 220 12.21 13.85 -8.45
C VAL A 220 13.63 13.41 -8.78
N VAL A 221 13.78 12.70 -9.90
CA VAL A 221 15.08 12.24 -10.40
C VAL A 221 15.32 12.87 -11.77
N ILE A 222 16.51 13.43 -11.97
CA ILE A 222 16.82 14.31 -13.13
C ILE A 222 17.84 13.72 -14.12
N ASP A 223 18.51 12.63 -13.76
CA ASP A 223 19.47 11.95 -14.63
C ASP A 223 18.88 10.63 -15.17
N SER A 224 19.02 10.39 -16.47
CA SER A 224 18.58 9.16 -17.11
C SER A 224 19.12 7.89 -16.45
N LEU A 225 20.40 7.83 -16.06
CA LEU A 225 20.98 6.62 -15.47
C LEU A 225 20.51 6.43 -14.04
N ALA A 226 20.41 7.52 -13.27
CA ALA A 226 19.84 7.49 -11.94
C ALA A 226 18.36 7.05 -11.97
N ILE A 227 17.61 7.47 -12.99
CA ILE A 227 16.22 7.02 -13.18
C ILE A 227 16.19 5.52 -13.49
N LEU A 228 17.07 4.99 -14.34
CA LEU A 228 17.11 3.54 -14.59
C LEU A 228 17.38 2.74 -13.31
N GLN A 229 18.37 3.18 -12.53
CA GLN A 229 18.67 2.55 -11.23
C GLN A 229 17.49 2.67 -10.27
N TYR A 230 16.83 3.83 -10.23
CA TYR A 230 15.63 4.04 -9.43
C TYR A 230 14.48 3.10 -9.85
N LEU A 231 14.21 2.97 -11.14
CA LEU A 231 13.21 2.03 -11.67
C LEU A 231 13.61 0.57 -11.41
N GLU A 232 14.90 0.26 -11.36
CA GLU A 232 15.37 -1.08 -11.02
C GLU A 232 15.13 -1.40 -9.56
N GLU A 233 15.47 -0.49 -8.66
CA GLU A 233 15.35 -0.68 -7.22
C GLU A 233 13.89 -0.65 -6.75
N TYR A 234 13.11 0.33 -7.19
CA TYR A 234 11.77 0.59 -6.65
C TYR A 234 10.62 0.00 -7.48
N TYR A 235 10.85 -0.35 -8.75
CA TYR A 235 9.85 -0.99 -9.62
C TYR A 235 10.27 -2.42 -10.01
N SER A 236 10.90 -3.15 -9.09
CA SER A 236 11.35 -4.54 -9.26
C SER A 236 10.21 -5.57 -9.16
N THR A 237 9.26 -5.53 -10.11
CA THR A 237 8.34 -6.66 -10.27
C THR A 237 9.05 -7.79 -11.01
N THR A 238 9.20 -8.94 -10.37
CA THR A 238 9.96 -10.16 -10.79
C THR A 238 9.68 -10.66 -12.22
N GLN A 239 8.63 -10.19 -12.88
CA GLN A 239 8.21 -10.64 -14.21
C GLN A 239 8.87 -9.88 -15.38
N HIS A 240 9.53 -8.76 -15.12
CA HIS A 240 10.11 -7.91 -16.18
C HIS A 240 11.63 -7.93 -16.06
N GLY A 241 12.33 -8.31 -17.13
CA GLY A 241 13.79 -8.50 -17.13
C GLY A 241 14.55 -7.29 -16.55
N SER A 242 15.70 -7.57 -15.92
CA SER A 242 16.51 -6.54 -15.25
C SER A 242 16.97 -5.46 -16.23
N LEU A 243 16.83 -4.19 -15.85
CA LEU A 243 17.33 -3.07 -16.65
C LEU A 243 18.85 -2.93 -16.59
N MET A 244 19.46 -3.49 -15.55
CA MET A 244 20.88 -3.39 -15.28
C MET A 244 21.55 -4.73 -15.56
N PRO A 245 22.78 -4.75 -16.07
CA PRO A 245 23.51 -6.00 -16.23
C PRO A 245 23.70 -6.65 -14.85
N GLU A 246 23.63 -7.98 -14.81
CA GLU A 246 24.01 -8.72 -13.62
C GLU A 246 25.46 -8.37 -13.27
N CYS A 247 25.67 -7.96 -12.02
CA CYS A 247 27.00 -7.64 -11.51
C CYS A 247 27.80 -8.95 -11.37
N SER A 248 28.31 -9.45 -12.48
CA SER A 248 29.35 -10.48 -12.47
C SER A 248 30.64 -9.79 -12.03
N ARG A 249 30.93 -9.84 -10.72
CA ARG A 249 32.27 -9.51 -10.24
C ARG A 249 33.25 -10.36 -11.04
N ARG A 250 34.05 -9.73 -11.88
CA ARG A 250 35.24 -10.36 -12.43
C ARG A 250 36.14 -10.61 -11.23
N ARG A 251 36.20 -11.86 -10.77
CA ARG A 251 37.16 -12.30 -9.76
C ARG A 251 38.51 -12.29 -10.47
N GLU A 252 39.27 -11.23 -10.25
CA GLU A 252 40.71 -11.21 -10.53
C GLU A 252 41.46 -11.90 -9.39
#